data_AF-A0A0J7KJ25-F1
#
_entry.id   AF-A0A0J7KJ25-F1
#
_cell.length_a   1.000
_cell.length_b   1.000
_cell.length_c   1.000
_cell.angle_alpha   90.00
_cell.angle_beta   90.00
_cell.angle_gamma   90.00
#
_symmetry.space_group_name_H-M   'P 1'
#
loop_
_entity.id
_entity.type
_entity.pdbx_description
1 polymer ?
#
loop_
_entity_poly.entity_id
_entity_poly.type
_entity_poly.pdbx_seq_one_letter_code
_entity_poly.pdbx_strand_id
1 'polypeptide(L)'
;MRRRQFIEAVALDLVKPHVRTRRSSLTHVRKDLKDLMDKFLGYGPNDDISHSDSSGPSQPKKAKVRRCHLCPRNLDRKSRQECSECKQTVCKIHSVDKKICQSCDKET
;
A
#
# COMPACT_ATOMS: atom_id res chain seq x y z
N MET A 1 1.23 39.55 1.77
CA MET A 1 0.47 38.31 2.07
C MET A 1 -0.99 38.64 2.29
N ARG A 2 -1.92 37.83 1.77
CA ARG A 2 -3.35 37.95 2.11
C ARG A 2 -3.61 37.24 3.44
N ARG A 3 -4.55 37.74 4.26
CA ARG A 3 -4.93 37.15 5.57
C ARG A 3 -5.15 35.63 5.51
N ARG A 4 -5.77 35.15 4.43
CA ARG A 4 -5.97 33.71 4.17
C ARG A 4 -4.65 32.93 4.13
N GLN A 5 -3.66 33.41 3.37
CA GLN A 5 -2.35 32.76 3.24
C GLN A 5 -1.60 32.70 4.58
N PHE A 6 -1.73 33.76 5.38
CA PHE A 6 -1.15 33.81 6.72
C PHE A 6 -1.78 32.77 7.64
N ILE A 7 -3.11 32.68 7.67
CA ILE A 7 -3.82 31.69 8.49
C ILE A 7 -3.47 30.26 8.05
N GLU A 8 -3.42 30.01 6.73
CA GLU A 8 -2.98 28.71 6.19
C GLU A 8 -1.56 28.37 6.63
N ALA A 9 -0.61 29.30 6.56
CA ALA A 9 0.77 29.08 6.98
C ALA A 9 0.87 28.74 8.47
N VAL A 10 0.20 29.52 9.33
CA VAL A 10 0.17 29.29 10.78
C VAL A 10 -0.47 27.94 11.11
N ALA A 11 -1.59 27.60 10.48
CA ALA A 11 -2.26 26.32 10.69
C ALA A 11 -1.35 25.14 10.31
N LEU A 12 -0.65 25.23 9.17
CA LEU A 12 0.30 24.20 8.75
C LEU A 12 1.45 24.04 9.75
N ASP A 13 2.02 25.14 10.23
CA ASP A 13 3.15 25.11 11.16
C ASP A 13 2.77 24.51 12.53
N LEU A 14 1.55 24.77 13.00
CA LEU A 14 1.02 24.14 14.22
C LEU A 14 0.77 22.65 14.04
N VAL A 15 0.31 22.20 12.86
CA VAL A 15 -0.08 20.81 12.61
C VAL A 15 1.12 19.90 12.31
N LYS A 16 2.15 20.41 11.61
CA LYS A 16 3.38 19.67 11.26
C LYS A 16 4.01 18.86 12.40
N PRO A 17 4.25 19.39 13.62
CA PRO A 17 4.86 18.62 14.70
C PRO A 17 3.99 17.42 15.11
N HIS A 18 2.67 17.59 15.19
CA HIS A 18 1.76 16.51 15.52
C HIS A 18 1.73 15.41 14.45
N VAL A 19 1.80 15.79 13.17
CA VAL A 19 1.88 14.83 12.06
C VAL A 19 3.19 14.05 12.11
N ARG A 20 4.33 14.71 12.37
CA ARG A 20 5.64 14.03 12.56
C ARG A 20 5.60 13.02 13.70
N THR A 21 5.15 13.44 14.88
CA THR A 21 5.05 12.55 16.04
C THR A 21 4.12 11.37 15.77
N ARG A 22 2.96 11.61 15.16
CA ARG A 22 2.01 10.55 14.82
C ARG A 22 2.58 9.58 13.78
N ARG A 23 3.41 10.06 12.85
CA ARG A 23 4.03 9.25 11.79
C ARG A 23 5.11 8.32 12.34
N SER A 24 5.88 8.79 13.32
CA SER A 24 6.96 8.02 13.95
C SER A 24 6.49 7.11 15.08
N SER A 25 5.49 7.52 15.88
CA SER A 25 5.07 6.79 17.08
C SER A 25 4.10 5.63 16.82
N LEU A 26 3.31 5.69 15.75
CA LEU A 26 2.29 4.69 15.48
C LEU A 26 2.85 3.55 14.60
N THR A 27 3.00 2.37 15.18
CA THR A 27 3.42 1.13 14.51
C THR A 27 2.40 0.61 13.49
N HIS A 28 1.10 0.82 13.73
CA HIS A 28 0.01 0.26 12.92
C HIS A 28 -0.84 1.30 12.18
N VAL A 29 -0.20 2.31 11.58
CA VAL A 29 -0.89 3.23 10.66
C VAL A 29 -1.10 2.56 9.31
N ARG A 30 -2.30 2.72 8.74
CA ARG A 30 -2.60 2.26 7.38
C ARG A 30 -1.66 2.95 6.37
N LYS A 31 -1.26 2.24 5.32
CA LYS A 31 -0.31 2.76 4.31
C LYS A 31 -0.81 4.05 3.65
N ASP A 32 -2.08 4.11 3.26
CA ASP A 32 -2.70 5.30 2.68
C ASP A 32 -2.59 6.55 3.57
N LEU A 33 -2.75 6.37 4.89
CA LEU A 33 -2.58 7.46 5.84
C LEU A 33 -1.10 7.83 6.01
N LYS A 34 -0.17 6.87 6.01
CA LYS A 34 1.28 7.18 6.00
C LYS A 34 1.67 7.97 4.76
N ASP A 35 1.25 7.53 3.58
CA ASP A 35 1.52 8.19 2.30
C ASP A 35 0.97 9.63 2.29
N LEU A 36 -0.21 9.86 2.90
CA LEU A 36 -0.77 11.21 3.06
C LEU A 36 0.06 12.09 4.00
N MET A 37 0.52 11.54 5.13
CA MET A 37 1.34 12.26 6.10
C MET A 37 2.71 12.60 5.51
N ASP A 38 3.29 11.70 4.71
CA ASP A 38 4.58 11.91 4.06
C ASP A 38 4.49 13.03 3.01
N LYS A 39 3.42 13.01 2.18
CA LYS A 39 3.10 14.12 1.28
C LYS A 39 2.90 15.45 2.00
N PHE A 40 2.18 15.44 3.12
CA PHE A 40 1.92 16.65 3.92
C PHE A 40 3.21 17.24 4.51
N LEU A 41 4.15 16.39 4.93
CA LEU A 41 5.43 16.82 5.48
C LEU A 41 6.48 17.16 4.42
N GLY A 42 6.19 16.87 3.14
CA GLY A 42 7.11 17.08 2.04
C GLY A 42 8.22 16.03 1.97
N TYR A 43 8.05 14.87 2.61
CA TYR A 43 8.95 13.73 2.40
C TYR A 43 8.72 13.23 0.97
N GLY A 44 9.77 13.31 0.16
CA GLY A 44 9.71 12.82 -1.21
C GLY A 44 9.59 11.29 -1.23
N PRO A 45 9.31 10.68 -2.41
CA PRO A 45 9.29 9.22 -2.57
C PRO A 45 10.61 8.49 -2.22
N ASN A 46 11.65 9.21 -1.78
CA ASN A 46 13.03 8.72 -1.66
C ASN A 46 13.68 8.96 -0.28
N ASP A 47 12.96 9.47 0.73
CA ASP A 47 13.50 9.66 2.10
C ASP A 47 13.28 8.44 3.02
N ASP A 48 13.13 7.24 2.44
CA ASP A 48 13.26 5.99 3.18
C ASP A 48 14.69 5.46 2.99
N ILE A 49 15.55 5.79 3.96
CA ILE A 49 16.76 5.03 4.26
C ILE A 49 16.38 3.57 4.51
N SER A 50 17.14 2.66 3.86
CA SER A 50 17.17 1.19 4.01
C SER A 50 16.12 0.37 3.25
N HIS A 51 16.39 0.11 1.97
CA HIS A 51 16.46 -1.26 1.43
C HIS A 51 17.19 -1.23 0.07
N SER A 52 18.52 -1.29 0.12
CA SER A 52 19.32 -1.67 -1.05
C SER A 52 19.11 -3.16 -1.32
N ASP A 53 18.09 -3.49 -2.12
CA ASP A 53 17.96 -4.81 -2.71
C ASP A 53 19.09 -4.97 -3.73
N SER A 54 20.11 -5.72 -3.32
CA SER A 54 21.26 -6.09 -4.16
C SER A 54 20.81 -6.69 -5.50
N SER A 55 21.32 -6.11 -6.58
CA SER A 55 21.19 -6.57 -7.96
C SER A 55 21.99 -7.88 -8.17
N GLY A 56 21.43 -8.99 -7.70
CA GLY A 56 21.87 -10.35 -8.06
C GLY A 56 20.93 -10.98 -9.09
N PRO A 57 21.38 -12.00 -9.85
CA PRO A 57 20.54 -12.67 -10.84
C PRO A 57 19.28 -13.22 -10.17
N SER A 58 18.14 -12.76 -10.67
CA SER A 58 16.82 -12.93 -10.07
C SER A 58 16.37 -14.39 -10.08
N GLN A 59 16.58 -15.08 -8.95
CA GLN A 59 15.73 -16.22 -8.57
C GLN A 59 14.26 -15.76 -8.61
N PRO A 60 13.29 -16.57 -9.09
CA PRO A 60 11.88 -16.19 -9.06
C PRO A 60 11.48 -15.94 -7.60
N LYS A 61 11.36 -14.65 -7.23
CA LYS A 61 10.99 -14.23 -5.88
C LYS A 61 9.64 -14.87 -5.59
N LYS A 62 9.57 -15.73 -4.56
CA LYS A 62 8.32 -16.40 -4.14
C LYS A 62 7.23 -15.33 -3.97
N ALA A 63 6.06 -15.56 -4.56
CA ALA A 63 4.94 -14.60 -4.51
C ALA A 63 4.66 -14.16 -3.07
N LYS A 64 4.68 -12.84 -2.84
CA LYS A 64 4.56 -12.24 -1.52
C LYS A 64 3.15 -12.47 -0.98
N VAL A 65 3.03 -12.98 0.24
CA VAL A 65 1.74 -13.19 0.91
C VAL A 65 1.14 -11.84 1.30
N ARG A 66 -0.11 -11.55 0.89
CA ARG A 66 -0.83 -10.31 1.24
C ARG A 66 -2.25 -10.63 1.74
N ARG A 67 -2.90 -9.66 2.39
CA ARG A 67 -4.29 -9.78 2.83
C ARG A 67 -5.23 -9.76 1.62
N CYS A 68 -6.27 -10.57 1.64
CA CYS A 68 -7.36 -10.49 0.67
C CYS A 68 -8.02 -9.11 0.71
N HIS A 69 -8.17 -8.49 -0.46
CA HIS A 69 -8.76 -7.14 -0.57
C HIS A 69 -10.27 -7.09 -0.28
N LEU A 70 -10.96 -8.23 -0.37
CA LEU A 70 -12.41 -8.36 -0.12
C LEU A 70 -12.74 -8.75 1.33
N CYS A 71 -11.77 -9.30 2.07
CA CYS A 71 -12.03 -9.68 3.45
C CYS A 71 -12.15 -8.44 4.36
N PRO A 72 -13.11 -8.42 5.29
CA PRO A 72 -13.11 -7.44 6.36
C PRO A 72 -11.82 -7.56 7.17
N ARG A 73 -11.32 -6.42 7.67
CA ARG A 73 -9.97 -6.33 8.26
C ARG A 73 -9.78 -7.20 9.49
N ASN A 74 -10.84 -7.45 10.25
CA ASN A 74 -10.84 -8.28 11.46
C ASN A 74 -10.55 -9.76 11.19
N LEU A 75 -10.84 -10.28 9.99
CA LEU A 75 -10.56 -11.68 9.64
C LEU A 75 -9.11 -11.92 9.19
N ASP A 76 -8.36 -10.87 8.83
CA ASP A 76 -6.96 -10.88 8.37
C ASP A 76 -6.58 -12.06 7.42
N ARG A 77 -7.49 -12.49 6.53
CA ARG A 77 -7.21 -13.65 5.67
C ARG A 77 -6.12 -13.30 4.66
N LYS A 78 -5.01 -14.02 4.72
CA LYS A 78 -3.85 -13.86 3.84
C LYS A 78 -3.82 -14.92 2.75
N SER A 79 -3.38 -14.53 1.56
CA SER A 79 -3.27 -15.39 0.38
C SER A 79 -2.08 -14.96 -0.47
N ARG A 80 -1.64 -15.87 -1.34
CA ARG A 80 -0.69 -15.58 -2.43
C ARG A 80 -1.37 -15.44 -3.79
N GLN A 81 -2.65 -15.78 -3.86
CA GLN A 81 -3.41 -15.76 -5.11
C GLN A 81 -3.86 -14.33 -5.42
N GLU A 82 -3.78 -13.96 -6.70
CA GLU A 82 -4.20 -12.67 -7.21
C GLU A 82 -5.29 -12.88 -8.27
N CYS A 83 -6.23 -11.95 -8.35
CA CYS A 83 -7.20 -11.94 -9.43
C CYS A 83 -6.49 -11.73 -10.77
N SER A 84 -6.81 -12.55 -11.77
CA SER A 84 -6.23 -12.44 -13.12
C SER A 84 -6.50 -11.08 -13.77
N GLU A 85 -7.66 -10.49 -13.49
CA GLU A 85 -8.12 -9.21 -14.04
C GLU A 85 -7.56 -8.00 -13.28
N CYS A 86 -7.86 -7.87 -11.97
CA CYS A 86 -7.51 -6.65 -11.21
C CYS A 86 -6.18 -6.73 -10.46
N LYS A 87 -5.48 -7.87 -10.49
CA LYS A 87 -4.21 -8.15 -9.80
C LYS A 87 -4.22 -7.92 -8.28
N GLN A 88 -5.40 -7.77 -7.67
CA GLN A 88 -5.53 -7.68 -6.23
C GLN A 88 -5.47 -9.07 -5.59
N THR A 89 -4.91 -9.17 -4.38
CA THR A 89 -4.83 -10.45 -3.66
C THR A 89 -6.22 -10.92 -3.19
N VAL A 90 -6.52 -12.20 -3.36
CA VAL A 90 -7.83 -12.80 -3.04
C VAL A 90 -7.65 -14.11 -2.25
N CYS A 91 -8.47 -14.33 -1.22
CA CYS A 91 -8.46 -15.60 -0.47
C CYS A 91 -9.35 -16.64 -1.16
N LYS A 92 -9.16 -17.92 -0.80
CA LYS A 92 -9.92 -19.05 -1.38
C LYS A 92 -11.45 -18.93 -1.33
N ILE A 93 -11.98 -18.16 -0.37
CA ILE A 93 -13.44 -17.94 -0.22
C ILE A 93 -13.95 -16.90 -1.21
N HIS A 94 -13.14 -15.91 -1.54
CA HIS A 94 -13.50 -14.83 -2.44
C HIS A 94 -12.98 -15.03 -3.86
N SER A 95 -12.14 -16.04 -4.10
CA SER A 95 -11.70 -16.44 -5.44
C SER A 95 -12.68 -17.45 -6.02
N VAL A 96 -12.93 -17.35 -7.32
CA VAL A 96 -13.71 -18.32 -8.08
C VAL A 96 -12.80 -19.01 -9.07
N ASP A 97 -12.82 -20.35 -9.08
CA ASP A 97 -12.13 -21.14 -10.09
C ASP A 97 -12.97 -21.18 -11.36
N LYS A 98 -12.42 -20.67 -12.47
CA LYS A 98 -13.08 -20.73 -13.78
C LYS A 98 -12.69 -22.03 -14.49
N LYS A 99 -13.66 -22.91 -14.73
CA LYS A 99 -13.46 -24.10 -15.56
C LYS A 99 -13.46 -23.69 -17.02
N ILE A 100 -12.36 -23.96 -17.73
CA ILE A 100 -12.20 -23.67 -19.16
C ILE A 100 -11.72 -24.95 -19.87
N CYS A 101 -12.16 -25.16 -21.11
CA CYS A 101 -11.64 -26.27 -21.92
C CYS A 101 -10.25 -25.91 -22.47
N GLN A 102 -9.47 -26.92 -22.87
CA GLN A 102 -8.10 -26.72 -23.37
C GLN A 102 -8.03 -25.84 -24.64
N SER A 103 -9.12 -25.75 -25.39
CA SER A 103 -9.20 -24.86 -26.56
C SER A 103 -9.34 -23.39 -26.15
N CYS A 104 -10.17 -23.09 -25.14
CA CYS A 104 -10.41 -21.71 -24.69
C CYS A 104 -9.27 -21.12 -23.84
N ASP A 105 -8.37 -21.94 -23.29
CA ASP A 105 -7.21 -21.48 -22.53
C ASP A 105 -6.11 -20.87 -23.42
N LYS A 106 -6.06 -21.26 -24.71
CA LYS A 106 -5.01 -20.84 -25.65
C LYS A 106 -5.27 -19.50 -26.35
N GLU A 107 -6.43 -18.88 -26.13
CA GLU A 107 -6.87 -17.66 -26.82
C GLU A 107 -6.74 -16.39 -25.95
N THR A 108 -6.04 -16.46 -24.81
CA THR A 108 -5.78 -15.33 -23.88
C THR A 108 -4.31 -14.94 -23.84
#